data_AF-A0A7X8PCK3-F1
#
_entry.id   AF-A0A7X8PCK3-F1
#
_cell.length_a   1.000
_cell.length_b   1.000
_cell.length_c   1.000
_cell.angle_alpha   90.00
_cell.angle_beta   90.00
_cell.angle_gamma   90.00
#
_symmetry.space_group_name_H-M   'P 1'
#
loop_
_entity.id
_entity.type
_entity.pdbx_description
1 polymer ?
#
loop_
_entity_poly.entity_id
_entity_poly.type
_entity_poly.pdbx_seq_one_letter_code
_entity_poly.pdbx_strand_id
1 'polypeptide(L)'
;MSGHTADKLTYMANQIARNMGHDEAPVASVADHIVAFWTPRMIGMLLAEQGAGLDPIAADAMTRIAAGRIPPPQTRATDPAVHGSDAG
;
A
#
# COMPACT_ATOMS: atom_id res chain seq x y z
N MET A 1 -21.57 -7.00 5.23
CA MET A 1 -20.22 -6.79 4.64
C MET A 1 -20.00 -5.29 4.52
N SER A 2 -19.39 -4.67 5.53
CA SER A 2 -19.02 -3.25 5.42
C SER A 2 -17.87 -3.13 4.42
N GLY A 3 -18.18 -2.73 3.18
CA GLY A 3 -17.15 -2.44 2.19
C GLY A 3 -16.30 -1.26 2.66
N HIS A 4 -14.99 -1.33 2.46
CA HIS A 4 -14.14 -0.15 2.67
C HIS A 4 -14.59 0.98 1.73
N THR A 5 -14.76 2.20 2.26
CA THR A 5 -14.99 3.40 1.45
C THR A 5 -13.67 3.95 0.95
N ALA A 6 -13.70 4.75 -0.13
CA ALA A 6 -12.52 5.45 -0.65
C ALA A 6 -11.83 6.27 0.44
N ASP A 7 -12.57 7.10 1.18
CA ASP A 7 -12.03 7.93 2.28
C ASP A 7 -11.32 7.08 3.35
N LYS A 8 -11.87 5.92 3.68
CA LYS A 8 -11.25 5.03 4.67
C LYS A 8 -9.95 4.44 4.14
N LEU A 9 -9.89 4.06 2.86
CA LEU A 9 -8.67 3.60 2.21
C LEU A 9 -7.62 4.71 2.16
N THR A 10 -8.00 5.95 1.79
CA THR A 10 -7.12 7.12 1.79
C THR A 10 -6.52 7.35 3.18
N TYR A 11 -7.35 7.32 4.21
CA TYR A 11 -6.89 7.44 5.60
C TYR A 11 -5.89 6.34 5.98
N MET A 12 -6.16 5.08 5.63
CA MET A 12 -5.25 3.96 5.93
C MET A 12 -3.93 4.04 5.16
N ALA A 13 -3.97 4.39 3.87
CA ALA A 13 -2.77 4.60 3.06
C ALA A 13 -1.88 5.69 3.67
N ASN A 14 -2.47 6.79 4.11
CA ASN A 14 -1.75 7.87 4.80
C ASN A 14 -1.21 7.43 6.16
N GLN A 15 -1.93 6.58 6.91
CA GLN A 15 -1.39 6.00 8.15
C GLN A 15 -0.16 5.13 7.90
N ILE A 16 -0.18 4.28 6.87
CA ILE A 16 0.96 3.44 6.48
C ILE A 16 2.15 4.35 6.11
N ALA A 17 1.91 5.37 5.30
CA ALA A 17 2.94 6.33 4.89
C ALA A 17 3.59 7.08 6.06
N ARG A 18 2.80 7.49 7.06
CA ARG A 18 3.35 8.10 8.27
C ARG A 18 4.19 7.11 9.10
N ASN A 19 3.75 5.86 9.20
CA ASN A 19 4.48 4.84 9.96
C ASN A 19 5.82 4.47 9.29
N MET A 20 5.86 4.46 7.97
CA MET A 20 7.04 4.08 7.17
C MET A 20 7.84 5.29 6.67
N GLY A 21 7.49 6.51 7.07
CA GLY A 21 8.14 7.74 6.62
C GLY A 21 9.61 7.86 7.01
N HIS A 22 10.09 7.00 7.92
CA HIS A 22 11.46 6.96 8.41
C HIS A 22 12.29 5.80 7.83
N ASP A 23 11.70 4.98 6.95
CA ASP A 23 12.43 3.90 6.27
C ASP A 23 13.48 4.48 5.30
N GLU A 24 14.45 3.66 4.90
CA GLU A 24 15.47 4.05 3.90
C GLU A 24 14.84 4.40 2.54
N ALA A 25 13.78 3.68 2.15
CA ALA A 25 13.03 3.91 0.92
C ALA A 25 11.50 4.00 1.19
N PRO A 26 11.00 5.08 1.82
CA PRO A 26 9.63 5.15 2.34
C PRO A 26 8.56 4.84 1.30
N VAL A 27 8.71 5.36 0.09
CA VAL A 27 7.73 5.14 -0.97
C VAL A 27 7.72 3.68 -1.43
N ALA A 28 8.88 3.03 -1.50
CA ALA A 28 8.96 1.61 -1.83
C ALA A 28 8.36 0.76 -0.71
N SER A 29 8.65 1.07 0.56
CA SER A 29 8.08 0.36 1.71
C SER A 29 6.55 0.44 1.74
N VAL A 30 5.99 1.61 1.46
CA VAL A 30 4.52 1.79 1.41
C VAL A 30 3.92 1.01 0.24
N ALA A 31 4.55 1.06 -0.94
CA ALA A 31 4.06 0.34 -2.11
C ALA A 31 4.07 -1.19 -1.88
N ASP A 32 5.17 -1.71 -1.33
CA ASP A 32 5.31 -3.11 -0.93
C ASP A 32 4.21 -3.53 0.06
N HIS A 33 4.04 -2.77 1.16
CA HIS A 33 3.05 -3.07 2.18
C HIS A 33 1.62 -3.07 1.64
N ILE A 34 1.25 -2.08 0.83
CA ILE A 34 -0.09 -2.03 0.22
C ILE A 34 -0.30 -3.26 -0.65
N VAL A 35 0.66 -3.64 -1.49
CA VAL A 35 0.51 -4.80 -2.39
C VAL A 35 0.48 -6.11 -1.63
N ALA A 36 1.27 -6.25 -0.55
CA ALA A 36 1.32 -7.45 0.26
C ALA A 36 0.00 -7.71 1.02
N PHE A 37 -0.69 -6.66 1.48
CA PHE A 37 -1.82 -6.80 2.40
C PHE A 37 -3.18 -6.37 1.84
N TRP A 38 -3.23 -5.60 0.76
CA TRP A 38 -4.50 -5.13 0.20
C TRP A 38 -4.95 -5.99 -0.97
N THR A 39 -6.28 -6.11 -1.11
CA THR A 39 -6.86 -6.77 -2.29
C THR A 39 -6.76 -5.87 -3.53
N PRO A 40 -6.75 -6.44 -4.74
CA PRO A 40 -6.78 -5.66 -5.98
C PRO A 40 -7.95 -4.66 -6.06
N ARG A 41 -9.10 -5.01 -5.46
CA ARG A 41 -10.26 -4.12 -5.36
C ARG A 41 -9.97 -2.86 -4.55
N MET A 42 -9.31 -2.99 -3.40
CA MET A 42 -8.97 -1.84 -2.55
C MET A 42 -8.01 -0.90 -3.27
N ILE A 43 -6.98 -1.46 -3.92
CA ILE A 43 -6.01 -0.69 -4.72
C ILE A 43 -6.74 0.04 -5.86
N GLY A 44 -7.60 -0.67 -6.60
CA GLY A 44 -8.37 -0.09 -7.71
C GLY A 44 -9.28 1.08 -7.28
N MET A 45 -9.87 1.02 -6.08
CA MET A 45 -10.66 2.13 -5.54
C MET A 45 -9.83 3.39 -5.34
N LEU A 46 -8.63 3.31 -4.77
CA LEU A 46 -7.76 4.48 -4.62
C LEU A 46 -7.25 5.04 -5.95
N LEU A 47 -6.95 4.16 -6.91
CA LEU A 47 -6.51 4.59 -8.24
C LEU A 47 -7.63 5.33 -8.99
N ALA A 48 -8.89 4.92 -8.84
CA ALA A 48 -10.03 5.60 -9.45
C ALA A 48 -10.24 7.03 -8.91
N GLU A 49 -9.93 7.26 -7.63
CA GLU A 49 -9.99 8.59 -6.99
C GLU A 49 -8.79 9.49 -7.33
N GLN A 50 -7.87 9.02 -8.19
CA GLN A 50 -6.68 9.76 -8.62
C GLN A 50 -5.82 10.27 -7.46
N GLY A 51 -5.85 9.57 -6.32
CA GLY A 51 -5.06 9.93 -5.14
C GLY A 51 -5.57 11.16 -4.38
N ALA A 52 -6.84 11.55 -4.54
CA ALA A 52 -7.43 12.62 -3.76
C ALA A 52 -7.26 12.39 -2.24
N GLY A 53 -6.65 13.37 -1.56
CA GLY A 53 -6.42 13.33 -0.11
C GLY A 53 -5.26 12.44 0.35
N LEU A 54 -4.47 11.86 -0.57
CA LEU A 54 -3.27 11.12 -0.20
C LEU A 54 -2.12 12.06 0.20
N ASP A 55 -1.41 11.67 1.26
CA ASP A 55 -0.14 12.30 1.64
C ASP A 55 0.92 12.01 0.55
N PRO A 56 1.95 12.87 0.36
CA PRO A 56 2.88 12.75 -0.78
C PRO A 56 3.53 11.36 -0.95
N ILE A 57 3.97 10.74 0.15
CA ILE A 57 4.57 9.39 0.11
C ILE A 57 3.55 8.34 -0.34
N ALA A 58 2.31 8.43 0.13
CA ALA A 58 1.24 7.51 -0.26
C ALA A 58 0.84 7.70 -1.73
N ALA A 59 0.77 8.94 -2.20
CA ALA A 59 0.47 9.27 -3.60
C ALA A 59 1.55 8.72 -4.55
N ASP A 60 2.83 8.90 -4.21
CA ASP A 60 3.94 8.37 -5.01
C ASP A 60 3.97 6.83 -4.99
N ALA A 61 3.60 6.21 -3.86
CA ALA A 61 3.49 4.75 -3.76
C ALA A 61 2.38 4.20 -4.66
N MET A 62 1.20 4.83 -4.65
CA MET A 62 0.09 4.46 -5.54
C MET A 62 0.46 4.65 -7.02
N THR A 63 1.22 5.69 -7.34
CA THR A 63 1.74 5.92 -8.71
C THR A 63 2.72 4.83 -9.14
N ARG A 64 3.59 4.34 -8.24
CA ARG A 64 4.46 3.18 -8.52
C ARG A 64 3.63 1.91 -8.77
N ILE A 65 2.64 1.65 -7.94
CA ILE A 65 1.74 0.49 -8.09
C ILE A 65 1.00 0.54 -9.43
N ALA A 66 0.41 1.70 -9.78
CA ALA A 66 -0.31 1.89 -11.04
C ALA A 66 0.57 1.63 -12.27
N ALA A 67 1.88 1.93 -12.17
CA ALA A 67 2.84 1.69 -13.23
C ALA A 67 3.42 0.26 -13.25
N GLY A 68 2.93 -0.64 -12.40
CA GLY A 68 3.44 -2.02 -12.27
C GLY A 68 4.84 -2.10 -11.68
N ARG A 69 5.37 -1.02 -11.09
CA ARG A 69 6.69 -0.98 -10.44
C ARG A 69 6.55 -1.40 -8.98
N ILE A 70 6.19 -2.66 -8.79
CA ILE A 70 6.08 -3.27 -7.46
C ILE A 70 7.49 -3.57 -6.95
N PRO A 71 7.92 -2.95 -5.83
CA PRO A 71 9.23 -3.23 -5.26
C PRO A 71 9.29 -4.66 -4.70
N PRO A 72 10.50 -5.25 -4.58
CA PRO A 72 10.67 -6.46 -3.76
C PRO A 72 10.31 -6.14 -2.30
N PRO A 73 10.14 -7.16 -1.44
CA PRO A 73 9.93 -6.96 -0.01
C PRO A 73 10.98 -6.02 0.60
N GLN A 74 10.54 -4.92 1.21
CA GLN A 74 11.41 -3.92 1.83
C GLN A 74 11.70 -4.23 3.30
N THR A 75 10.83 -5.02 3.94
CA THR A 75 10.97 -5.41 5.34
C THR A 75 10.74 -6.91 5.52
N ARG A 76 11.21 -7.46 6.64
CA ARG A 76 10.90 -8.84 7.01
C ARG A 76 9.39 -9.10 7.13
N ALA A 77 8.59 -8.07 7.43
CA ALA A 77 7.15 -8.18 7.59
C ALA A 77 6.40 -8.33 6.25
N THR A 78 7.05 -8.06 5.12
CA THR A 78 6.51 -8.18 3.76
C THR A 78 7.22 -9.28 2.94
N ASP A 79 8.15 -10.03 3.54
CA ASP A 79 8.82 -11.17 2.91
C ASP A 79 7.93 -12.43 2.82
N PRO A 80 7.52 -12.87 1.61
CA PRO A 80 6.64 -14.02 1.39
C PRO A 80 7.11 -15.30 2.07
N ALA A 81 8.42 -15.47 2.26
CA ALA A 81 8.99 -16.63 2.94
C ALA A 81 8.76 -16.62 4.46
N VAL A 82 8.50 -15.46 5.05
CA VAL A 82 8.25 -15.28 6.50
C VAL A 82 6.77 -15.44 6.83
N HIS A 83 5.86 -15.13 5.90
CA HIS A 83 4.41 -15.18 6.13
C HIS A 83 3.62 -16.26 5.35
N GLY A 84 4.27 -17.18 4.62
CA GLY A 84 3.61 -18.37 4.07
C GLY A 84 3.47 -19.48 5.13
N SER A 85 2.28 -20.03 5.43
CA SER A 85 1.50 -20.88 4.51
C SER A 85 0.04 -21.09 4.95
N ASP A 86 -0.57 -20.16 5.70
CA ASP A 86 -1.78 -20.46 6.49
C ASP A 86 -3.07 -19.85 5.94
N ALA A 87 -3.02 -19.21 4.77
CA ALA A 87 -4.21 -18.69 4.08
C ALA A 87 -4.80 -19.76 3.13
N GLY A 88 -5.23 -20.89 3.71
CA GLY A 88 -6.03 -21.94 3.07
C GLY A 88 -7.40 -22.05 3.73
#